data_AF-A0A8I1YHV7-F1
#
_entry.id   AF-A0A8I1YHV7-F1
#
_cell.length_a   1.000
_cell.length_b   1.000
_cell.length_c   1.000
_cell.angle_alpha   90.00
_cell.angle_beta   90.00
_cell.angle_gamma   90.00
#
_symmetry.space_group_name_H-M   'P 1'
#
loop_
_entity.id
_entity.type
_entity.pdbx_description
1 polymer ?
#
loop_
_entity_poly.entity_id
_entity_poly.type
_entity_poly.pdbx_seq_one_letter_code
_entity_poly.pdbx_strand_id
1 'polypeptide(L)'
;MTFLAALRHDRIDAPWFIEGPIDGVSFRTYVEKVLLPVLRPGDIVILDNLGSHRSKAVRQLIRSVGAKLFFLPKYSPDLNPIEQVFAKLKHLVRKAAARTVDAVCAAIGLALDAFTSEECANYLKNSGYRT
;
A
#
# COMPACT_ATOMS: atom_id res chain seq x y z
N MET A 1 4.88 8.24 12.94
CA MET A 1 4.66 8.35 11.49
C MET A 1 4.17 7.02 10.98
N THR A 2 3.18 7.03 10.09
CA THR A 2 2.64 5.86 9.40
C THR A 2 2.91 6.01 7.91
N PHE A 3 3.36 4.95 7.25
CA PHE A 3 3.58 4.91 5.82
C PHE A 3 2.52 4.03 5.16
N LEU A 4 1.93 4.51 4.07
CA LEU A 4 1.00 3.76 3.23
C LEU A 4 1.54 3.70 1.81
N ALA A 5 1.20 2.63 1.11
CA ALA A 5 1.45 2.47 -0.31
C ALA A 5 0.49 1.41 -0.87
N ALA A 6 0.43 1.29 -2.18
CA ALA A 6 -0.16 0.19 -2.90
C ALA A 6 0.94 -0.64 -3.58
N LEU A 7 0.74 -1.95 -3.68
CA LEU A 7 1.58 -2.84 -4.49
C LEU A 7 0.81 -3.20 -5.76
N ARG A 8 1.44 -2.97 -6.92
CA ARG A 8 0.99 -3.49 -8.22
C ARG A 8 1.98 -4.55 -8.70
N HIS A 9 1.61 -5.31 -9.73
CA HIS A 9 2.46 -6.36 -10.28
C HIS A 9 3.84 -5.88 -10.77
N ASP A 10 3.98 -4.59 -11.03
CA ASP A 10 5.13 -3.99 -11.70
C ASP A 10 5.81 -2.89 -10.88
N ARG A 11 5.22 -2.43 -9.77
CA ARG A 11 5.74 -1.32 -8.97
C ARG A 11 5.07 -1.20 -7.61
N ILE A 12 5.71 -0.45 -6.72
CA ILE A 12 5.04 0.19 -5.58
C ILE A 12 4.43 1.51 -6.07
N ASP A 13 3.20 1.79 -5.69
CA ASP A 13 2.42 2.92 -6.16
C ASP A 13 1.77 3.67 -4.98
N ALA A 14 1.30 4.89 -5.22
CA ALA A 14 0.60 5.72 -4.23
C ALA A 14 1.28 5.81 -2.83
N PRO A 15 2.60 6.06 -2.71
CA PRO A 15 3.23 6.20 -1.40
C PRO A 15 2.73 7.46 -0.67
N TRP A 16 2.45 7.35 0.63
CA TRP A 16 2.07 8.49 1.47
C TRP A 16 2.51 8.35 2.91
N PHE A 17 2.80 9.49 3.55
CA PHE A 17 3.12 9.58 4.97
C PHE A 17 2.00 10.26 5.74
N ILE A 18 1.66 9.67 6.88
CA ILE A 18 0.70 10.22 7.83
C ILE A 18 1.40 10.47 9.17
N GLU A 19 1.18 11.65 9.71
CA GLU A 19 1.51 11.95 11.10
C GLU A 19 0.45 11.33 12.03
N GLY A 20 0.88 10.37 12.86
CA GLY A 20 -0.01 9.63 13.75
C GLY A 20 -0.51 8.29 13.19
N PRO A 21 -1.44 7.63 13.91
CA PRO A 21 -2.00 6.34 13.51
C PRO A 21 -2.98 6.48 12.34
N ILE A 22 -3.16 5.37 11.61
CA ILE A 22 -4.21 5.27 10.58
C ILE A 22 -5.59 5.11 11.23
N ASP A 23 -6.59 5.85 10.74
CA ASP A 23 -7.99 5.72 11.12
C ASP A 23 -8.89 5.83 9.88
N GLY A 24 -10.22 5.80 10.07
CA GLY A 24 -11.16 5.86 8.96
C GLY A 24 -11.14 7.18 8.18
N VAL A 25 -10.80 8.29 8.83
CA VAL A 25 -10.73 9.62 8.19
C VAL A 25 -9.44 9.74 7.39
N SER A 26 -8.30 9.45 8.01
CA SER A 26 -6.99 9.55 7.37
C SER A 26 -6.84 8.53 6.24
N PHE A 27 -7.38 7.31 6.39
CA PHE A 27 -7.43 6.33 5.30
C PHE A 27 -8.33 6.77 4.14
N ARG A 28 -9.49 7.38 4.42
CA ARG A 28 -10.34 7.93 3.36
C ARG A 28 -9.61 9.03 2.58
N THR A 29 -8.91 9.93 3.27
CA THR A 29 -8.11 10.98 2.64
C THR A 29 -7.01 10.40 1.76
N TYR A 30 -6.30 9.37 2.24
CA TYR A 30 -5.33 8.62 1.44
C TYR A 30 -5.97 8.08 0.16
N VAL A 31 -7.12 7.42 0.28
CA VAL A 31 -7.83 6.84 -0.87
C VAL A 31 -8.21 7.94 -1.86
N GLU A 32 -8.82 9.03 -1.40
CA GLU A 32 -9.29 10.11 -2.27
C GLU A 32 -8.15 10.86 -2.96
N LYS A 33 -7.09 11.20 -2.23
CA LYS A 33 -6.06 12.13 -2.70
C LYS A 33 -4.85 11.45 -3.33
N VAL A 34 -4.56 10.21 -2.97
CA VAL A 34 -3.32 9.53 -3.36
C VAL A 34 -3.58 8.27 -4.17
N LEU A 35 -4.47 7.39 -3.70
CA LEU A 35 -4.76 6.14 -4.41
C LEU A 35 -5.64 6.35 -5.63
N LEU A 36 -6.74 7.09 -5.50
CA LEU A 36 -7.73 7.26 -6.56
C LEU A 36 -7.15 7.81 -7.87
N PRO A 37 -6.24 8.80 -7.88
CA PRO A 37 -5.65 9.33 -9.11
C PRO A 37 -4.81 8.34 -9.92
N VAL A 38 -4.30 7.27 -9.29
CA VAL A 38 -3.45 6.26 -9.97
C VAL A 38 -4.22 5.01 -10.39
N LEU A 39 -5.50 4.91 -10.01
CA LEU A 39 -6.38 3.81 -10.41
C LEU A 39 -6.92 4.01 -11.83
N ARG A 40 -7.17 2.88 -12.50
CA ARG A 40 -7.77 2.80 -13.83
C ARG A 40 -9.05 1.97 -13.78
N PRO A 41 -10.00 2.20 -14.70
CA PRO A 41 -11.15 1.32 -14.85
C PRO A 41 -10.71 -0.13 -15.03
N GLY A 42 -11.33 -1.05 -14.29
CA GLY A 42 -10.97 -2.47 -14.28
C GLY A 42 -9.94 -2.88 -13.23
N ASP A 43 -9.21 -1.94 -12.61
CA ASP A 43 -8.29 -2.26 -11.51
C ASP A 43 -9.01 -2.94 -10.35
N ILE A 44 -8.27 -3.80 -9.64
CA ILE A 44 -8.76 -4.50 -8.45
C ILE A 44 -7.96 -4.00 -7.25
N VAL A 45 -8.63 -3.27 -6.36
CA VAL A 45 -8.08 -2.87 -5.07
C VAL A 45 -8.41 -3.97 -4.06
N ILE A 46 -7.37 -4.51 -3.42
CA ILE A 46 -7.49 -5.51 -2.36
C ILE A 46 -7.00 -4.86 -1.07
N LEU A 47 -7.85 -4.83 -0.05
CA LEU A 47 -7.51 -4.32 1.28
C LEU A 47 -7.57 -5.44 2.31
N ASP A 48 -6.76 -5.34 3.36
CA ASP A 48 -6.96 -6.17 4.54
C ASP A 48 -8.27 -5.80 5.27
N ASN A 49 -8.58 -6.52 6.34
CA ASN A 49 -9.87 -6.40 7.02
C ASN A 49 -9.92 -5.37 8.16
N LEU A 50 -8.94 -4.45 8.23
CA LEU A 50 -8.83 -3.40 9.24
C LEU A 50 -10.08 -2.48 9.25
N GLY A 51 -10.49 -2.04 10.45
CA GLY A 51 -11.71 -1.24 10.62
C GLY A 51 -11.72 0.06 9.82
N SER A 52 -10.57 0.73 9.69
CA SER A 52 -10.41 1.97 8.92
C SER A 52 -10.72 1.79 7.42
N HIS A 53 -10.53 0.59 6.87
CA HIS A 53 -10.72 0.30 5.45
C HIS A 53 -12.19 0.14 5.04
N ARG A 54 -13.11 -0.03 6.00
CA ARG A 54 -14.49 -0.49 5.74
C ARG A 54 -15.51 0.62 5.50
N SER A 55 -15.07 1.88 5.34
CA SER A 55 -16.01 2.99 5.18
C SER A 55 -16.79 2.88 3.85
N LYS A 56 -18.08 3.25 3.88
CA LYS A 56 -18.91 3.31 2.66
C LYS A 56 -18.32 4.30 1.63
N ALA A 57 -17.73 5.39 2.11
CA ALA A 57 -17.10 6.41 1.28
C ALA A 57 -15.91 5.85 0.48
N VAL A 58 -15.02 5.07 1.12
CA VAL A 58 -13.89 4.41 0.41
C VAL A 58 -14.39 3.53 -0.73
N ARG A 59 -15.44 2.74 -0.50
CA ARG A 59 -16.03 1.89 -1.54
C ARG A 59 -16.60 2.71 -2.70
N GLN A 60 -17.27 3.83 -2.41
CA GLN A 60 -17.84 4.70 -3.43
C GLN A 60 -16.75 5.38 -4.26
N LEU A 61 -15.69 5.88 -3.61
CA LEU A 61 -14.54 6.49 -4.29
C LEU A 61 -13.90 5.51 -5.28
N ILE A 62 -13.51 4.32 -4.83
CA ILE A 62 -12.86 3.32 -5.70
C ILE A 62 -13.76 2.93 -6.88
N ARG A 63 -15.07 2.75 -6.64
CA ARG A 63 -16.01 2.40 -7.72
C ARG A 63 -16.27 3.54 -8.69
N SER A 64 -16.12 4.80 -8.28
CA SER A 64 -16.37 5.97 -9.14
C SER A 64 -15.43 6.05 -10.34
N VAL A 65 -14.24 5.44 -10.24
CA VAL A 65 -13.25 5.33 -11.34
C VAL A 65 -13.34 3.99 -12.08
N GLY A 66 -14.39 3.19 -11.86
CA GLY A 66 -14.57 1.89 -12.50
C GLY A 66 -13.68 0.77 -11.96
N ALA A 67 -13.01 0.97 -10.82
CA ALA A 67 -12.24 -0.07 -10.14
C ALA A 67 -13.12 -0.92 -9.21
N LYS A 68 -12.65 -2.12 -8.89
CA LYS A 68 -13.30 -3.08 -7.97
C LYS A 68 -12.60 -3.04 -6.62
N LEU A 69 -13.36 -3.28 -5.55
CA LEU A 69 -12.82 -3.36 -4.19
C LEU A 69 -13.15 -4.74 -3.59
N PHE A 70 -12.12 -5.44 -3.13
CA PHE A 70 -12.21 -6.69 -2.40
C PHE A 70 -11.50 -6.58 -1.04
N PHE A 71 -11.93 -7.41 -0.10
CA PHE A 71 -11.31 -7.54 1.21
C PHE A 71 -10.74 -8.94 1.37
N LEU A 72 -9.56 -9.03 1.98
CA LEU A 72 -8.99 -10.30 2.37
C LEU A 72 -9.83 -10.98 3.47
N PRO A 73 -9.81 -12.32 3.54
CA PRO A 73 -10.33 -13.04 4.70
C PRO A 73 -9.64 -12.55 5.99
N LYS A 74 -10.35 -12.66 7.13
CA LYS A 74 -9.77 -12.26 8.41
C LYS A 74 -8.57 -13.15 8.74
N TYR A 75 -7.53 -12.55 9.30
CA TYR A 75 -6.30 -13.23 9.72
C TYR A 75 -5.56 -13.96 8.59
N SER A 76 -5.62 -13.44 7.36
CA SER A 76 -4.90 -13.97 6.20
C SER A 76 -3.77 -13.04 5.73
N PRO A 77 -2.74 -12.79 6.54
CA PRO A 77 -1.61 -11.94 6.14
C PRO A 77 -0.77 -12.59 5.03
N ASP A 78 -0.81 -13.92 4.90
CA ASP A 78 -0.20 -14.69 3.82
C ASP A 78 -0.74 -14.30 2.43
N LEU A 79 -2.01 -13.92 2.38
CA LEU A 79 -2.67 -13.42 1.18
C LEU A 79 -2.44 -11.92 0.94
N ASN A 80 -1.67 -11.22 1.79
CA ASN A 80 -1.39 -9.79 1.64
C ASN A 80 0.05 -9.55 1.16
N PRO A 81 0.30 -9.47 -0.16
CA PRO A 81 1.67 -9.42 -0.69
C PRO A 81 2.45 -8.17 -0.28
N ILE A 82 1.77 -7.07 0.04
CA ILE A 82 2.44 -5.83 0.47
C ILE A 82 3.13 -5.97 1.84
N GLU A 83 2.76 -6.96 2.65
CA GLU A 83 3.47 -7.23 3.91
C GLU A 83 4.93 -7.61 3.68
N GLN A 84 5.21 -8.34 2.59
CA GLN A 84 6.57 -8.72 2.19
C GLN A 84 7.38 -7.48 1.77
N VAL A 85 6.75 -6.57 1.02
CA VAL A 85 7.32 -5.26 0.65
C VAL A 85 7.67 -4.47 1.90
N PHE A 86 6.75 -4.37 2.86
CA PHE A 86 6.98 -3.64 4.11
C PHE A 86 8.05 -4.30 4.98
N ALA A 87 8.19 -5.63 4.97
CA ALA A 87 9.28 -6.32 5.65
C ALA A 87 10.65 -5.92 5.08
N LYS A 88 10.82 -5.96 3.74
CA LYS A 88 12.06 -5.50 3.08
C LYS A 88 12.31 -4.01 3.29
N LEU A 89 11.29 -3.17 3.13
CA LEU A 89 11.40 -1.72 3.31
C LEU A 89 11.86 -1.37 4.73
N LYS A 90 11.27 -1.99 5.76
CA LYS A 90 11.69 -1.81 7.16
C LYS A 90 13.15 -2.19 7.36
N HIS A 91 13.64 -3.25 6.72
CA HIS A 91 15.03 -3.64 6.79
C HIS A 91 15.96 -2.57 6.17
N LEU A 92 15.63 -2.07 4.98
CA LEU A 92 16.40 -1.03 4.29
C LEU A 92 16.45 0.28 5.10
N VAL A 93 15.31 0.71 5.65
CA VAL A 93 15.22 1.93 6.47
C VAL A 93 16.01 1.78 7.77
N ARG A 94 15.96 0.61 8.42
CA ARG A 94 16.79 0.34 9.62
C ARG A 94 18.27 0.42 9.31
N LYS A 95 18.69 -0.10 8.16
CA LYS A 95 20.08 -0.05 7.69
C LYS A 95 20.57 1.38 7.45
N ALA A 96 19.69 2.29 7.00
CA ALA A 96 20.02 3.70 6.80
C ALA A 96 20.27 4.47 8.11
N ALA A 97 19.85 3.94 9.26
CA ALA A 97 20.09 4.51 10.60
C ALA A 97 19.70 5.99 10.79
N ALA A 98 18.76 6.49 9.99
CA ALA A 98 18.26 7.86 10.05
C ALA A 98 17.61 8.20 11.40
N ARG A 99 17.83 9.44 11.89
CA ARG A 99 17.42 9.88 13.23
C ARG A 99 16.45 11.06 13.25
N THR A 100 16.08 11.58 12.07
CA THR A 100 15.06 12.62 11.91
C THR A 100 13.95 12.13 11.00
N VAL A 101 12.75 12.72 11.13
CA VAL A 101 11.60 12.37 10.27
C VAL A 101 11.95 12.57 8.80
N ASP A 102 12.53 13.73 8.45
CA ASP A 102 12.91 14.05 7.07
C ASP A 102 13.91 13.06 6.49
N ALA A 103 14.92 12.65 7.29
CA ALA A 103 15.90 11.67 6.85
C ALA A 103 15.28 10.27 6.67
N VAL A 104 14.29 9.90 7.50
CA VAL A 104 13.54 8.64 7.31
C VAL A 104 12.68 8.71 6.05
N CYS A 105 12.01 9.84 5.77
CA CYS A 105 11.23 10.03 4.54
C CYS A 105 12.12 9.93 3.30
N ALA A 106 13.29 10.58 3.30
CA ALA A 106 14.26 10.50 2.22
C ALA A 106 14.79 9.06 2.03
N ALA A 107 15.12 8.36 3.13
CA ALA A 107 15.57 6.98 3.08
C ALA A 107 14.50 6.03 2.52
N ILE A 108 13.22 6.25 2.84
CA ILE A 108 12.11 5.48 2.25
C ILE A 108 11.99 5.78 0.76
N GLY A 109 12.05 7.04 0.34
CA GLY A 109 12.03 7.42 -1.08
C GLY A 109 13.09 6.66 -1.88
N LEU A 110 14.35 6.69 -1.43
CA LEU A 110 15.45 5.96 -2.06
C LEU A 110 15.27 4.43 -2.00
N ALA A 111 14.68 3.91 -0.91
CA ALA A 111 14.45 2.48 -0.77
C ALA A 111 13.34 1.97 -1.71
N LEU A 112 12.37 2.80 -2.07
CA LEU A 112 11.31 2.44 -3.03
C LEU A 112 11.88 2.19 -4.43
N ASP A 113 12.95 2.89 -4.81
CA ASP A 113 13.64 2.67 -6.10
C ASP A 113 14.34 1.29 -6.19
N ALA A 114 14.53 0.61 -5.07
CA ALA A 114 15.14 -0.72 -5.01
C ALA A 114 14.17 -1.89 -5.28
N PHE A 115 12.89 -1.60 -5.57
CA PHE A 115 11.88 -2.61 -5.87
C PHE A 115 11.66 -2.68 -7.38
N THR A 116 12.15 -3.75 -8.01
CA THR A 116 11.99 -3.96 -9.45
C THR A 116 10.59 -4.47 -9.79
N SER A 117 10.17 -4.32 -11.05
CA SER A 117 8.92 -4.91 -11.54
C SER A 117 8.85 -6.42 -11.35
N GLU A 118 9.96 -7.13 -11.57
CA GLU A 118 10.02 -8.57 -11.38
C GLU A 118 9.84 -8.94 -9.90
N GLU A 119 10.47 -8.19 -9.00
CA GLU A 119 10.32 -8.40 -7.56
C GLU A 119 8.87 -8.15 -7.09
N CYS A 120 8.24 -7.09 -7.59
CA CYS A 120 6.82 -6.81 -7.34
C CYS A 120 5.93 -7.97 -7.78
N ALA A 121 6.10 -8.50 -8.99
CA ALA A 121 5.35 -9.64 -9.49
C ALA A 121 5.57 -10.89 -8.61
N ASN A 122 6.81 -11.12 -8.18
CA ASN A 122 7.16 -12.24 -7.31
C ASN A 122 6.45 -12.18 -5.96
N TYR A 123 6.25 -10.99 -5.36
CA TYR A 123 5.47 -10.87 -4.12
C TYR A 123 4.02 -11.31 -4.32
N LEU A 124 3.36 -10.87 -5.40
CA LEU A 124 2.01 -11.30 -5.73
C LEU A 124 1.94 -12.81 -5.95
N LYS A 125 2.85 -13.36 -6.74
CA LYS A 125 2.92 -14.81 -7.00
C LYS A 125 3.12 -15.62 -5.72
N ASN A 126 3.98 -15.15 -4.82
CA ASN A 126 4.23 -15.81 -3.53
C ASN A 126 2.98 -15.82 -2.62
N SER A 127 2.13 -14.79 -2.71
CA SER A 127 0.84 -14.72 -2.02
C SER A 127 -0.31 -15.42 -2.78
N GLY A 128 -0.01 -16.19 -3.83
CA GLY A 128 -0.99 -17.01 -4.55
C GLY A 128 -1.77 -16.30 -5.66
N TYR A 129 -1.39 -15.06 -6.01
CA TYR A 129 -2.00 -14.35 -7.12
C TYR A 129 -1.43 -14.81 -8.46
N ARG A 130 -2.28 -14.90 -9.48
CA ARG A 130 -1.85 -15.06 -10.87
C ARG A 130 -1.69 -13.67 -11.48
N THR A 131 -0.48 -13.39 -11.94
CA THR A 131 -0.06 -12.15 -12.62
C THR A 131 0.16 -12.40 -14.10
#